data_AF-A0A3C1GU31-F1
#
_entry.id   AF-A0A3C1GU31-F1
#
_cell.length_a   1.000
_cell.length_b   1.000
_cell.length_c   1.000
_cell.angle_alpha   90.00
_cell.angle_beta   90.00
_cell.angle_gamma   90.00
#
_symmetry.space_group_name_H-M   'P 1'
#
loop_
_entity.id
_entity.type
_entity.pdbx_description
1 polymer ?
#
loop_
_entity_poly.entity_id
_entity_poly.type
_entity_poly.pdbx_seq_one_letter_code
_entity_poly.pdbx_strand_id
1 'polypeptide(L)' 'GPFNENGRYTSASNQQFDSTLRQRDVGSGIRHKEDIIALANTHHLTLMTQYQMPANNQILVFQKITAN' A
#
# COMPACT_ATOMS: atom_id res chain seq x y z
N GLY A 1 -6.06 1.11 -3.32
CA GLY A 1 -6.10 -0.35 -3.58
C GLY A 1 -5.98 -1.09 -2.26
N PRO A 2 -6.01 -2.43 -2.26
CA PRO A 2 -5.70 -3.18 -1.05
C PRO A 2 -4.22 -3.00 -0.74
N PHE A 3 -3.88 -2.94 0.55
CA PHE A 3 -2.51 -2.98 1.04
C PHE A 3 -2.41 -4.06 2.12
N ASN A 4 -1.23 -4.64 2.23
CA ASN A 4 -0.83 -5.44 3.38
C ASN A 4 -0.40 -4.52 4.51
N GLU A 5 -0.59 -4.94 5.75
CA GLU A 5 -0.22 -4.17 6.95
C GLU A 5 0.47 -5.09 7.95
N ASN A 6 1.48 -4.56 8.65
CA ASN A 6 2.25 -5.31 9.66
C ASN A 6 2.82 -6.64 9.12
N GLY A 7 3.28 -6.63 7.86
CA GLY A 7 3.81 -7.80 7.18
C GLY A 7 2.80 -8.89 6.85
N ARG A 8 1.48 -8.63 6.95
CA ARG A 8 0.42 -9.63 6.73
C ARG A 8 -0.62 -9.16 5.72
N TYR A 9 -1.26 -10.14 5.06
CA TYR A 9 -2.45 -9.88 4.26
C TYR A 9 -3.61 -9.40 5.15
N THR A 10 -4.37 -8.43 4.65
CA THR A 10 -5.52 -7.85 5.36
C THR A 10 -6.80 -8.67 5.22
N SER A 11 -6.84 -9.65 4.31
CA SER A 11 -7.91 -10.66 4.21
C SER A 11 -7.46 -11.89 3.42
N ALA A 12 -8.18 -13.00 3.56
CA ALA A 12 -7.96 -14.21 2.76
C ALA A 12 -8.20 -13.94 1.26
N SER A 13 -9.21 -13.13 0.93
CA SER A 13 -9.47 -12.71 -0.46
C SER A 13 -8.31 -11.91 -1.06
N ASN A 14 -7.66 -11.05 -0.27
CA ASN A 14 -6.48 -10.30 -0.70
C ASN A 14 -5.27 -11.21 -0.92
N GLN A 15 -5.08 -12.23 -0.08
CA GLN A 15 -4.02 -13.23 -0.30
C GLN A 15 -4.23 -14.01 -1.62
N GLN A 16 -5.46 -14.43 -1.89
CA GLN A 16 -5.77 -15.12 -3.14
C GLN A 16 -5.59 -14.20 -4.35
N PHE A 17 -6.02 -12.94 -4.24
CA PHE A 17 -5.83 -11.94 -5.29
C PHE A 17 -4.34 -11.62 -5.53
N ASP A 18 -3.52 -11.53 -4.48
CA ASP A 18 -2.06 -11.36 -4.62
C ASP A 18 -1.43 -12.53 -5.40
N SER A 19 -1.88 -13.76 -5.11
CA SER A 19 -1.42 -14.95 -5.83
C SER A 19 -1.77 -14.90 -7.31
N THR A 20 -2.99 -14.47 -7.67
CA THR A 20 -3.40 -14.36 -9.09
C THR A 20 -2.64 -13.25 -9.83
N LEU A 21 -2.37 -12.12 -9.16
CA LEU A 21 -1.53 -11.06 -9.71
C LEU A 21 -0.13 -11.59 -10.03
N ARG A 22 0.53 -12.24 -9.06
CA ARG A 22 1.90 -12.74 -9.20
C ARG A 22 2.05 -13.85 -10.24
N GLN A 23 1.01 -14.67 -10.43
CA GLN A 23 0.98 -15.66 -11.51
C GLN A 23 1.01 -15.02 -12.90
N ARG A 24 0.36 -13.86 -13.07
CA ARG A 24 0.34 -13.12 -14.33
C ARG A 24 1.64 -12.34 -14.57
N ASP A 25 2.17 -11.72 -13.51
CA ASP A 25 3.42 -10.97 -13.54
C ASP A 25 4.08 -11.04 -12.16
N VAL A 26 5.29 -11.61 -12.09
CA VAL A 26 6.04 -11.78 -10.84
C VAL A 26 6.36 -10.45 -10.14
N GLY A 27 6.46 -9.35 -10.89
CA GLY A 27 6.70 -8.00 -10.35
C GLY A 27 5.45 -7.33 -9.75
N SER A 28 4.28 -7.92 -9.95
CA SER A 28 3.01 -7.41 -9.44
C SER A 28 2.75 -7.84 -7.99
N GLY A 29 1.48 -7.88 -7.57
CA GLY A 29 1.07 -8.22 -6.20
C GLY A 29 0.71 -7.02 -5.32
N ILE A 30 0.01 -7.32 -4.23
CA ILE A 30 -0.38 -6.37 -3.19
C ILE A 30 0.87 -5.92 -2.43
N ARG A 31 1.00 -4.60 -2.26
CA ARG A 31 2.14 -3.97 -1.58
C ARG A 31 1.91 -3.89 -0.07
N HIS A 32 2.99 -3.92 0.70
CA HIS A 32 2.94 -3.51 2.10
C HIS A 32 2.83 -1.99 2.19
N LYS A 33 1.91 -1.50 3.03
CA LYS A 33 1.71 -0.08 3.25
C LYS A 33 3.00 0.58 3.76
N GLU A 34 3.72 -0.14 4.60
CA GLU A 34 4.98 0.31 5.21
C GLU A 34 6.07 0.57 4.16
N ASP A 35 6.16 -0.28 3.14
CA ASP A 35 7.12 -0.09 2.03
C ASP A 35 6.81 1.18 1.23
N ILE A 36 5.52 1.46 1.00
CA ILE A 36 5.08 2.68 0.30
C ILE A 36 5.40 3.92 1.15
N ILE A 37 5.14 3.87 2.45
CA ILE A 37 5.46 4.99 3.36
C ILE A 37 6.97 5.22 3.40
N ALA A 38 7.77 4.16 3.53
CA ALA A 38 9.22 4.26 3.54
C ALA A 38 9.74 4.89 2.24
N LEU A 39 9.25 4.43 1.08
CA LEU A 39 9.59 5.01 -0.22
C LEU A 39 9.14 6.47 -0.34
N ALA A 40 7.94 6.81 0.09
CA ALA A 40 7.46 8.19 0.07
C ALA A 40 8.37 9.11 0.90
N ASN A 41 8.78 8.66 2.08
CA ASN A 41 9.68 9.43 2.95
C ASN A 41 11.04 9.72 2.29
N THR A 42 11.59 8.80 1.48
CA THR A 42 12.84 9.07 0.73
C THR A 42 12.68 10.17 -0.32
N HIS A 43 11.46 10.54 -0.66
CA HIS A 43 11.11 11.60 -1.60
C HIS A 43 10.49 12.83 -0.92
N HIS A 44 10.67 12.99 0.40
CA HIS A 44 10.11 14.09 1.19
C HIS A 44 8.58 14.16 1.15
N LEU A 45 7.92 13.01 0.99
CA LEU A 45 6.48 12.86 1.06
C LEU A 45 6.10 12.18 2.36
N THR A 46 5.33 12.85 3.22
CA THR A 46 4.84 12.28 4.49
C THR A 46 3.39 11.86 4.34
N LEU A 47 3.04 10.67 4.87
CA LEU A 47 1.65 10.21 4.92
C LEU A 47 0.86 11.09 5.89
N MET A 48 -0.14 11.79 5.39
CA MET A 48 -0.99 12.70 6.18
C MET A 48 -2.29 12.03 6.60
N THR A 49 -2.93 11.34 5.67
CA THR A 49 -4.25 10.75 5.91
C THR A 49 -4.37 9.39 5.24
N GLN A 50 -5.03 8.47 5.93
CA GLN A 50 -5.46 7.19 5.40
C GLN A 50 -6.99 7.14 5.42
N TYR A 51 -7.60 6.86 4.27
CA TYR A 51 -9.04 6.62 4.17
C TYR A 51 -9.33 5.16 3.87
N GLN A 52 -10.23 4.57 4.66
CA GLN A 52 -10.78 3.25 4.37
C GLN A 52 -11.81 3.34 3.27
N MET A 53 -11.79 2.37 2.36
CA MET A 53 -12.70 2.26 1.23
C MET A 53 -13.30 0.84 1.20
N PRO A 54 -14.43 0.63 0.50
CA PRO A 54 -15.03 -0.70 0.34
C PRO A 54 -14.04 -1.76 -0.19
N ALA A 55 -14.34 -3.03 0.11
CA ALA A 55 -13.54 -4.19 -0.29
C ALA A 55 -12.06 -4.12 0.18
N ASN A 56 -11.84 -3.69 1.42
CA ASN A 56 -10.51 -3.59 2.05
C ASN A 56 -9.52 -2.74 1.26
N ASN A 57 -10.02 -1.76 0.52
CA ASN A 57 -9.21 -0.78 -0.18
C ASN A 57 -8.86 0.38 0.75
N GLN A 58 -7.74 1.03 0.46
CA GLN A 58 -7.37 2.28 1.11
C GLN A 58 -6.92 3.33 0.09
N ILE A 59 -7.08 4.58 0.49
CA ILE A 59 -6.43 5.75 -0.12
C ILE A 59 -5.42 6.28 0.88
N LEU A 60 -4.17 6.43 0.43
CA LEU A 60 -3.08 7.02 1.20
C LEU A 60 -2.80 8.40 0.62
N VAL A 61 -2.99 9.45 1.43
CA VAL A 61 -2.76 10.84 1.03
C VAL A 61 -1.41 11.29 1.57
N PHE A 62 -0.49 11.59 0.67
CA PHE A 62 0.84 12.08 1.01
C PHE A 62 0.95 13.58 0.73
N GLN A 63 1.66 14.30 1.59
CA GLN A 63 2.00 15.70 1.40
C GLN A 63 3.51 15.87 1.27
N LYS A 64 3.94 16.70 0.32
CA LYS A 64 5.34 17.07 0.19
C LYS A 64 5.71 18.04 1.30
N ILE A 65 6.73 17.69 2.07
CA ILE A 65 7.31 18.60 3.05
C ILE A 65 8.37 19.42 2.33
N THR A 66 8.12 20.73 2.25
CA THR A 66 9.11 21.70 1.81
C THR A 66 9.93 22.11 3.04
N ALA A 67 11.25 22.02 2.97
CA ALA A 67 12.09 22.64 3.99
C ALA A 67 11.90 24.17 3.92
N ASN A 68 11.60 24.80 5.05
CA ASN A 68 11.63 26.25 5.19
C ASN A 68 13.06 26.78 5.13
#